data_AF-A0A1G6JWD7-F1
#
_entry.id   AF-A0A1G6JWD7-F1
#
_cell.length_a   1.000
_cell.length_b   1.000
_cell.length_c   1.000
_cell.angle_alpha   90.00
_cell.angle_beta   90.00
_cell.angle_gamma   90.00
#
_symmetry.space_group_name_H-M   'P 1'
#
loop_
_entity.id
_entity.type
_entity.pdbx_description
1 polymer ?
#
loop_
_entity_poly.entity_id
_entity_poly.type
_entity_poly.pdbx_seq_one_letter_code
_entity_poly.pdbx_strand_id
1 'polypeptide(L)'
;MEAELAKGPAAHGWEDQRWALSRVRTVIGRRFHLTCTIQGVRKLLVRDGWSCQVPARRAMERDDGAVAGWAREVWPCAEDSRR
;
A
#
# COMPACT_ATOMS: atom_id res chain seq x y z
N MET A 1 -0.75 -15.03 -9.66
CA MET A 1 -0.69 -14.07 -8.53
C MET A 1 -1.85 -13.09 -8.59
N GLU A 2 -2.12 -12.48 -9.74
CA GLU A 2 -3.22 -11.51 -9.92
C GLU A 2 -4.58 -12.01 -9.43
N ALA A 3 -4.95 -13.25 -9.75
CA ALA A 3 -6.21 -13.85 -9.28
C ALA A 3 -6.34 -13.89 -7.76
N GLU A 4 -5.23 -14.03 -7.03
CA GLU A 4 -5.23 -14.01 -5.56
C GLU A 4 -5.28 -12.58 -5.00
N LEU A 5 -4.69 -11.61 -5.71
CA LEU A 5 -4.74 -10.19 -5.34
C LEU A 5 -6.11 -9.56 -5.63
N ALA A 6 -6.75 -10.00 -6.71
CA ALA A 6 -8.09 -9.56 -7.13
C ALA A 6 -9.19 -9.96 -6.14
N LYS A 7 -9.03 -11.08 -5.43
CA LYS A 7 -9.91 -11.48 -4.32
C LYS A 7 -9.85 -10.50 -3.14
N GLY A 8 -8.81 -9.66 -3.09
CA GLY A 8 -8.59 -8.67 -2.04
C GLY A 8 -8.06 -9.29 -0.75
N PRO A 9 -7.52 -8.47 0.17
CA PRO A 9 -6.94 -8.95 1.43
C PRO A 9 -7.94 -9.64 2.36
N ALA A 10 -9.21 -9.21 2.35
CA ALA A 10 -10.27 -9.83 3.15
C ALA A 10 -10.45 -11.32 2.88
N ALA A 11 -10.32 -11.76 1.62
CA ALA A 11 -10.38 -13.17 1.25
C ALA A 11 -9.24 -14.02 1.84
N HIS A 12 -8.20 -13.38 2.37
CA HIS A 12 -7.06 -14.02 3.01
C HIS A 12 -6.99 -13.74 4.52
N GLY A 13 -8.05 -13.15 5.09
CA GLY A 13 -8.23 -12.96 6.54
C GLY A 13 -7.73 -11.63 7.11
N TRP A 14 -7.48 -10.62 6.28
CA TRP A 14 -7.13 -9.27 6.75
C TRP A 14 -8.35 -8.35 6.80
N GLU A 15 -8.50 -7.58 7.88
CA GLU A 15 -9.67 -6.72 8.12
C GLU A 15 -9.71 -5.50 7.19
N ASP A 16 -8.54 -5.00 6.79
CA ASP A 16 -8.43 -3.84 5.91
C ASP A 16 -8.11 -4.24 4.46
N GLN A 17 -8.52 -3.42 3.50
CA GLN A 17 -8.35 -3.67 2.06
C GLN A 17 -6.95 -3.29 1.52
N ARG A 18 -5.91 -3.23 2.37
CA ARG A 18 -4.56 -2.84 1.95
C ARG A 18 -3.66 -4.04 1.65
N TRP A 19 -3.01 -4.00 0.50
CA TRP A 19 -1.94 -4.93 0.13
C TRP A 19 -0.58 -4.41 0.59
N ALA A 20 -0.10 -4.89 1.74
CA ALA A 20 1.30 -4.71 2.14
C ALA A 20 2.19 -5.79 1.51
N LEU A 21 3.45 -5.47 1.19
CA LEU A 21 4.39 -6.44 0.59
C LEU A 21 4.58 -7.71 1.46
N SER A 22 4.52 -7.57 2.79
CA SER A 22 4.55 -8.70 3.72
C SER A 22 3.34 -9.61 3.57
N ARG A 23 2.14 -9.05 3.39
CA ARG A 23 0.90 -9.81 3.17
C ARG A 23 0.95 -10.55 1.83
N VAL A 24 1.43 -9.88 0.78
CA VAL A 24 1.63 -10.52 -0.53
C VAL A 24 2.63 -11.67 -0.43
N ARG A 25 3.74 -11.49 0.30
CA ARG A 25 4.70 -12.58 0.61
C ARG A 25 4.01 -13.76 1.30
N THR A 26 3.15 -13.49 2.29
CA THR A 26 2.40 -14.55 2.99
C THR A 26 1.48 -15.31 2.05
N VAL A 27 0.76 -14.61 1.16
CA VAL A 27 -0.09 -15.26 0.15
C VAL A 27 0.74 -16.14 -0.78
N ILE A 28 1.90 -15.65 -1.24
CA ILE A 28 2.81 -16.42 -2.09
C ILE A 28 3.27 -17.70 -1.40
N GLY A 29 3.70 -17.60 -0.13
CA GLY A 29 4.11 -18.76 0.66
C GLY A 29 2.99 -19.77 0.90
N ARG A 30 1.75 -19.31 1.13
CA ARG A 30 0.59 -20.19 1.37
C ARG A 30 0.07 -20.87 0.11
N ARG A 31 0.04 -20.15 -1.03
CA ARG A 31 -0.59 -20.64 -2.28
C ARG A 31 0.38 -21.37 -3.19
N PHE A 32 1.65 -20.99 -3.20
CA PHE A 32 2.65 -21.53 -4.11
C PHE A 32 3.78 -22.26 -3.38
N HIS A 33 3.79 -22.29 -2.04
CA HIS A 33 4.86 -22.89 -1.23
C HIS A 33 6.26 -22.34 -1.53
N LEU A 34 6.31 -21.09 -2.02
CA LEU A 34 7.55 -20.40 -2.36
C LEU A 34 7.95 -19.41 -1.28
N THR A 35 9.24 -19.39 -0.97
CA THR A 35 9.82 -18.35 -0.11
C THR A 35 10.37 -17.23 -0.97
N CYS A 36 9.81 -16.03 -0.83
CA CYS A 36 10.29 -14.83 -1.51
C CYS A 36 10.76 -13.78 -0.50
N THR A 37 11.81 -13.05 -0.87
CA THR A 37 12.20 -11.84 -0.13
C THR A 37 11.21 -10.71 -0.42
N ILE A 38 11.09 -9.74 0.48
CA ILE A 38 10.22 -8.57 0.29
C ILE A 38 10.61 -7.79 -0.99
N GLN A 39 11.91 -7.69 -1.28
CA GLN A 39 12.42 -7.08 -2.51
C GLN A 39 12.00 -7.87 -3.75
N GLY A 40 12.03 -9.21 -3.68
CA GLY A 40 11.54 -10.08 -4.73
C GLY A 40 10.06 -9.88 -5.01
N VAL A 41 9.24 -9.78 -3.95
CA VAL A 41 7.81 -9.48 -4.07
C VAL A 41 7.57 -8.12 -4.74
N ARG A 42 8.30 -7.07 -4.32
CA ARG A 42 8.20 -5.75 -4.97
C ARG A 42 8.55 -5.82 -6.46
N LYS A 43 9.66 -6.47 -6.82
CA LYS A 43 10.06 -6.62 -8.23
C LYS A 43 9.01 -7.38 -9.03
N LEU A 44 8.44 -8.44 -8.48
CA LEU A 44 7.38 -9.22 -9.11
C LEU A 44 6.14 -8.37 -9.36
N LEU A 45 5.69 -7.60 -8.35
CA LEU A 45 4.54 -6.71 -8.50
C LEU A 45 4.76 -5.65 -9.58
N VAL A 46 5.91 -4.97 -9.57
CA VAL A 46 6.23 -3.94 -10.58
C VAL A 46 6.28 -4.52 -11.99
N ARG A 47 6.89 -5.71 -12.15
CA ARG A 47 6.96 -6.41 -13.45
C ARG A 47 5.57 -6.74 -13.97
N ASP A 48 4.67 -7.15 -13.09
CA ASP A 48 3.29 -7.53 -13.43
C ASP A 48 2.36 -6.29 -13.50
N GLY A 49 2.90 -5.06 -13.48
CA GLY A 49 2.13 -3.82 -13.64
C GLY A 49 1.43 -3.30 -12.36
N TRP A 50 1.69 -3.93 -11.22
CA TRP A 50 1.08 -3.54 -9.94
C TRP A 50 1.82 -2.38 -9.29
N SER A 51 1.10 -1.29 -9.04
CA SER A 51 1.56 -0.12 -8.31
C SER A 51 0.76 0.06 -7.01
N CYS A 52 1.31 0.83 -6.06
CA CYS A 52 0.57 1.23 -4.86
C CYS A 52 -0.71 1.93 -5.27
N GLN A 53 -1.86 1.31 -4.96
CA GLN A 53 -3.15 1.89 -5.27
C GLN A 53 -3.48 2.99 -4.26
N VAL A 54 -3.78 4.17 -4.78
CA VAL A 54 -4.33 5.26 -3.98
C VAL A 54 -5.81 4.94 -3.74
N PRO A 55 -6.31 5.08 -2.49
CA PRO A 55 -7.73 4.89 -2.22
C PRO A 55 -8.57 5.77 -3.16
N ALA A 56 -9.46 5.14 -3.93
CA ALA A 56 -10.34 5.87 -4.85
C ALA A 56 -11.29 6.82 -4.10
N ARG A 57 -11.68 6.46 -2.87
CA ARG A 57 -12.51 7.28 -2.01
C ARG A 57 -11.67 8.00 -0.96
N ARG A 58 -11.78 9.33 -0.94
CA ARG A 58 -11.25 10.18 0.13
C ARG A 58 -12.20 10.15 1.33
N ALA A 59 -11.66 10.34 2.54
CA ALA A 59 -12.47 10.52 3.73
C ALA A 59 -13.42 11.71 3.56
N MET A 60 -14.67 11.57 3.99
CA MET A 60 -15.68 12.62 3.85
C MET A 60 -15.33 13.89 4.65
N GLU A 61 -14.55 13.73 5.72
CA GLU A 61 -14.08 14.81 6.59
C GLU A 61 -12.86 15.56 6.00
N ARG A 62 -12.30 15.08 4.87
CA ARG A 62 -11.08 15.67 4.31
C ARG A 62 -11.39 17.05 3.71
N ASP A 63 -10.79 18.08 4.30
CA ASP A 63 -10.74 19.43 3.73
C ASP A 63 -9.47 19.60 2.89
N ASP A 64 -9.63 19.62 1.56
CA ASP A 64 -8.50 19.76 0.63
C ASP A 64 -7.84 21.17 0.71
N GLY A 65 -8.57 22.19 1.16
CA GLY A 65 -8.03 23.54 1.40
C GLY A 65 -7.14 23.59 2.65
N ALA A 66 -7.60 22.99 3.75
CA ALA A 66 -6.80 22.85 4.98
C ALA A 66 -5.54 21.99 4.74
N VAL A 67 -5.65 20.92 3.94
CA VAL A 67 -4.50 20.09 3.55
C VAL A 67 -3.49 20.89 2.72
N ALA A 68 -3.96 21.69 1.75
CA ALA A 68 -3.09 22.52 0.93
C ALA A 68 -2.38 23.63 1.72
N GLY A 69 -3.10 24.29 2.64
CA GLY A 69 -2.52 25.29 3.55
C GLY A 69 -1.45 24.68 4.45
N TRP A 70 -1.77 23.57 5.12
CA TRP A 70 -0.82 22.84 5.95
C TRP A 70 0.43 22.39 5.18
N ALA A 71 0.25 21.86 3.97
CA ALA A 71 1.37 21.44 3.13
C ALA A 71 2.30 22.60 2.72
N ARG A 72 1.77 23.82 2.59
CA ARG A 72 2.58 24.99 2.21
C ARG A 72 3.24 25.65 3.42
N GLU A 73 2.55 25.68 4.55
CA GLU A 73 2.93 26.51 5.70
C GLU A 73 3.63 25.70 6.80
N VAL A 74 3.23 24.44 7.02
CA VAL A 74 3.69 23.64 8.17
C VAL A 74 4.69 22.56 7.73
N TRP A 75 4.49 21.97 6.56
CA TRP A 75 5.35 20.91 6.06
C TRP A 75 6.85 21.29 5.99
N PRO A 76 7.24 22.49 5.51
CA PRO A 76 8.65 22.89 5.46
C PRO A 76 9.33 22.90 6.84
N CYS A 77 8.64 23.37 7.88
CA CYS A 77 9.16 23.37 9.26
C CYS A 77 9.20 21.96 9.88
N ALA A 78 8.25 21.10 9.50
CA ALA A 78 8.21 19.71 9.96
C ALA A 78 9.30 18.82 9.33
N GLU A 79 9.86 19.19 8.18
CA GLU A 79 11.04 18.54 7.60
C GLU A 79 12.33 18.96 8.31
N ASP A 80 12.47 20.25 8.62
CA ASP A 80 13.61 20.78 9.37
C ASP A 80 13.73 20.16 10.76
N SER A 81 12.60 20.00 11.46
CA SER A 81 12.55 19.34 12.77
C SER A 81 12.83 17.82 12.74
N ARG A 82 12.89 17.21 11.55
CA ARG A 82 13.14 15.77 11.36
C ARG A 82 14.61 15.44 11.10
N ARG A 83 15.47 16.47 11.07
CA ARG A 83 16.90 16.36 10.76
C ARG A 83 17.78 16.27 12.01
#